data_AF-A0A4V2XRZ8-F1
#
_entry.id   AF-A0A4V2XRZ8-F1
#
_cell.length_a   1.000
_cell.length_b   1.000
_cell.length_c   1.000
_cell.angle_alpha   90.00
_cell.angle_beta   90.00
_cell.angle_gamma   90.00
#
_symmetry.space_group_name_H-M   'P 1'
#
loop_
_entity.id
_entity.type
_entity.pdbx_description
1 polymer ?
#
loop_
_entity_poly.entity_id
_entity_poly.type
_entity_poly.pdbx_seq_one_letter_code
_entity_poly.pdbx_strand_id
1 'polypeptide(L)'
;MAEAKLGQTNYWWVNQGQTYQQERKAGILWAPKVQKNGVQPLHWQSMLDVRPGDVILHYAKGVRAFSVVATAAVDAHRPGDLPEDMWDRYGRMIRTTYSEAPHPVALDELLPDERLREPQAGPFNRAGLVKQGYLFPLSKTFGESFTATFGDRFPASRVAAGGYVPSEARMEAVELLRSLIGVPLLTVKGRTNKILAVRPPDVVVATESSPTGQLVPIAWVEEALQLLREHGSVTIHPDQVGYRSAFIGAVLLQLPYALASGSPPVISFQAGAVAGPGASSEPGTDKVATDPFTGSLEKPFAGTQRGEQPALRRRLLGSMSEAECAICGETYPARFLWAAHIKPRSVCTDTERRDLSHVGMLACVFGCDALFETGYISVNENGQIVTSSFKPEHKAIANKLADLEGRLVSTHTNESAAYFAWHHMNMFRG
;
A
#
# COMPACT_ATOMS: atom_id res chain seq x y z
N MET A 1 -4.62 8.99 -37.03
CA MET A 1 -4.08 9.17 -35.68
C MET A 1 -4.51 7.95 -34.89
N ALA A 2 -3.58 7.15 -34.39
CA ALA A 2 -3.92 5.90 -33.70
C ALA A 2 -4.22 6.21 -32.23
N GLU A 3 -5.39 5.81 -31.76
CA GLU A 3 -5.79 5.86 -30.36
C GLU A 3 -4.83 5.01 -29.52
N ALA A 4 -4.27 5.60 -28.45
CA ALA A 4 -3.36 4.92 -27.55
C ALA A 4 -4.14 3.92 -26.69
N LYS A 5 -3.89 2.62 -26.88
CA LYS A 5 -4.40 1.54 -26.02
C LYS A 5 -3.85 1.72 -24.59
N LEU A 6 -4.70 2.03 -23.62
CA LEU A 6 -4.36 1.97 -22.20
C LEU A 6 -4.22 0.50 -21.77
N GLY A 7 -3.12 0.15 -21.09
CA GLY A 7 -2.92 -1.18 -20.49
C GLY A 7 -1.74 -2.03 -21.01
N GLN A 8 -0.80 -1.47 -21.77
CA GLN A 8 0.45 -2.17 -22.11
C GLN A 8 1.66 -1.46 -21.50
N THR A 9 2.46 -2.19 -20.72
CA THR A 9 3.78 -1.76 -20.22
C THR A 9 4.70 -1.47 -21.40
N ASN A 10 5.17 -0.22 -21.52
CA ASN A 10 6.20 0.11 -22.50
C ASN A 10 7.58 -0.01 -21.86
N TYR A 11 8.57 -0.24 -22.71
CA TYR A 11 9.97 -0.34 -22.30
C TYR A 11 10.76 0.82 -22.87
N TRP A 12 11.67 1.35 -22.06
CA TRP A 12 12.52 2.48 -22.40
C TRP A 12 13.97 2.16 -22.05
N TRP A 13 14.89 2.84 -22.72
CA TRP A 13 16.32 2.77 -22.48
C TRP A 13 16.84 4.17 -22.19
N VAL A 14 17.51 4.36 -21.06
CA VAL A 14 18.14 5.64 -20.70
C VAL A 14 19.65 5.51 -20.61
N ASN A 15 20.38 6.41 -21.27
CA ASN A 15 21.83 6.53 -21.18
C ASN A 15 22.21 7.55 -20.09
N GLN A 16 22.79 7.09 -18.99
CA GLN A 16 23.14 7.93 -17.83
C GLN A 16 24.64 7.88 -17.52
N GLY A 17 25.49 7.90 -18.53
CA GLY A 17 26.94 7.70 -18.37
C GLY A 17 27.64 8.61 -17.36
N GLN A 18 27.13 9.84 -17.15
CA GLN A 18 27.69 10.83 -16.22
C GLN A 18 26.80 11.13 -14.99
N THR A 19 25.49 10.85 -15.07
CA THR A 19 24.50 11.28 -14.06
C THR A 19 23.82 10.11 -13.34
N TYR A 20 24.19 8.86 -13.66
CA TYR A 20 23.53 7.67 -13.12
C TYR A 20 23.43 7.69 -11.59
N GLN A 21 24.52 7.97 -10.88
CA GLN A 21 24.53 7.90 -9.41
C GLN A 21 23.62 8.94 -8.77
N GLN A 22 23.61 10.15 -9.31
CA GLN A 22 22.81 11.26 -8.79
C GLN A 22 21.32 11.04 -9.08
N GLU A 23 20.97 10.68 -10.30
CA GLU A 23 19.59 10.43 -10.73
C GLU A 23 18.98 9.21 -10.02
N ARG A 24 19.78 8.15 -9.86
CA ARG A 24 19.42 6.97 -9.06
C ARG A 24 19.17 7.32 -7.60
N LYS A 25 20.09 8.04 -6.96
CA LYS A 25 19.96 8.46 -5.56
C LYS A 25 18.69 9.30 -5.35
N ALA A 26 18.33 10.13 -6.34
CA ALA A 26 17.14 10.96 -6.31
C ALA A 26 15.85 10.23 -6.75
N GLY A 27 15.95 9.03 -7.34
CA GLY A 27 14.80 8.27 -7.83
C GLY A 27 14.10 8.93 -9.01
N ILE A 28 14.86 9.49 -9.95
CA ILE A 28 14.34 10.28 -11.07
C ILE A 28 15.06 9.99 -12.39
N LEU A 29 14.45 10.43 -13.48
CA LEU A 29 15.12 10.85 -14.71
C LEU A 29 14.92 12.36 -14.87
N TRP A 30 15.92 13.06 -15.37
CA TRP A 30 15.81 14.50 -15.65
C TRP A 30 16.46 14.89 -16.98
N ALA A 31 15.78 15.73 -17.77
CA ALA A 31 16.36 16.34 -18.96
C ALA A 31 15.93 17.80 -19.12
N PRO A 32 16.78 18.68 -19.66
CA PRO A 32 16.39 20.07 -19.93
C PRO A 32 15.34 20.16 -21.04
N LYS A 33 14.59 21.27 -21.04
CA LYS A 33 13.62 21.57 -22.10
C LYS A 33 14.26 22.11 -23.38
N VAL A 34 15.42 22.74 -23.33
CA VAL A 34 16.08 23.39 -24.47
C VAL A 34 17.61 23.27 -24.31
N GLN A 35 18.36 23.07 -25.40
CA GLN A 35 19.83 23.18 -25.37
C GLN A 35 20.30 24.63 -25.29
N LYS A 36 21.60 24.84 -24.97
CA LYS A 36 22.28 26.15 -25.06
C LYS A 36 22.15 26.84 -26.43
N ASN A 37 21.85 26.10 -27.50
CA ASN A 37 21.71 26.60 -28.88
C ASN A 37 20.25 26.73 -29.36
N GLY A 38 19.24 26.53 -28.49
CA GLY A 38 17.83 26.69 -28.83
C GLY A 38 17.16 25.49 -29.55
N VAL A 39 17.90 24.42 -29.87
CA VAL A 39 17.36 23.22 -30.54
C VAL A 39 16.95 22.16 -29.51
N GLN A 40 15.76 21.58 -29.66
CA GLN A 40 15.29 20.44 -28.84
C GLN A 40 15.63 19.10 -29.53
N PRO A 41 16.51 18.26 -28.96
CA PRO A 41 16.72 16.89 -29.44
C PRO A 41 15.47 16.03 -29.27
N LEU A 42 15.17 15.22 -30.29
CA LEU A 42 14.02 14.31 -30.33
C LEU A 42 13.93 13.37 -29.10
N HIS A 43 15.09 12.93 -28.59
CA HIS A 43 15.22 12.04 -27.43
C HIS A 43 14.74 12.64 -26.09
N TRP A 44 14.52 13.96 -26.02
CA TRP A 44 13.95 14.62 -24.83
C TRP A 44 12.43 14.78 -24.94
N GLN A 45 11.88 14.73 -26.15
CA GLN A 45 10.43 14.64 -26.34
C GLN A 45 9.90 13.29 -25.85
N SER A 46 10.70 12.23 -25.97
CA SER A 46 10.36 10.88 -25.47
C SER A 46 9.98 10.86 -23.99
N MET A 47 10.47 11.80 -23.16
CA MET A 47 10.02 11.89 -21.76
C MET A 47 8.51 12.17 -21.62
N LEU A 48 7.90 12.86 -22.59
CA LEU A 48 6.45 13.11 -22.60
C LEU A 48 5.63 11.86 -22.92
N ASP A 49 6.25 10.89 -23.60
CA ASP A 49 5.60 9.65 -24.00
C ASP A 49 5.67 8.58 -22.90
N VAL A 50 6.55 8.75 -21.91
CA VAL A 50 6.69 7.86 -20.75
C VAL A 50 5.46 7.97 -19.84
N ARG A 51 4.90 6.81 -19.49
CA ARG A 51 3.71 6.69 -18.65
C ARG A 51 4.03 5.99 -17.33
N PRO A 52 3.28 6.28 -16.24
CA PRO A 52 3.31 5.46 -15.04
C PRO A 52 3.13 3.97 -15.36
N GLY A 53 3.94 3.11 -14.74
CA GLY A 53 3.97 1.67 -14.99
C GLY A 53 4.92 1.23 -16.12
N ASP A 54 5.46 2.15 -16.91
CA ASP A 54 6.49 1.80 -17.90
C ASP A 54 7.80 1.38 -17.22
N VAL A 55 8.59 0.56 -17.92
CA VAL A 55 9.89 0.06 -17.45
C VAL A 55 11.02 0.78 -18.17
N ILE A 56 12.02 1.25 -17.43
CA ILE A 56 13.21 1.92 -17.98
C ILE A 56 14.47 1.11 -17.67
N LEU A 57 15.24 0.73 -18.69
CA LEU A 57 16.57 0.15 -18.55
C LEU A 57 17.62 1.27 -18.46
N HIS A 58 18.41 1.27 -17.39
CA HIS A 58 19.42 2.30 -17.09
C HIS A 58 20.81 1.86 -17.52
N TYR A 59 21.30 2.44 -18.62
CA TYR A 59 22.59 2.13 -19.20
C TYR A 59 23.67 3.14 -18.80
N ALA A 60 24.75 2.63 -18.21
CA ALA A 60 25.96 3.38 -17.91
C ALA A 60 27.18 2.44 -17.98
N LYS A 61 27.72 2.25 -19.20
CA LYS A 61 28.76 1.23 -19.50
C LYS A 61 28.30 -0.20 -19.12
N GLY A 62 27.07 -0.52 -19.50
CA GLY A 62 26.32 -1.71 -19.07
C GLY A 62 24.96 -1.31 -18.49
N VAL A 63 23.97 -2.19 -18.57
CA VAL A 63 22.66 -1.98 -17.93
C VAL A 63 22.83 -2.21 -16.43
N ARG A 64 22.75 -1.14 -15.65
CA ARG A 64 23.02 -1.15 -14.21
C ARG A 64 21.78 -1.29 -13.36
N ALA A 65 20.65 -0.84 -13.87
CA ALA A 65 19.36 -0.96 -13.21
C ALA A 65 18.25 -1.09 -14.25
N PHE A 66 17.09 -1.52 -13.81
CA PHE A 66 15.85 -1.09 -14.44
C PHE A 66 15.03 -0.31 -13.40
N SER A 67 14.08 0.50 -13.83
CA SER A 67 13.14 1.16 -12.94
C SER A 67 11.71 1.08 -13.47
N VAL A 68 10.74 1.22 -12.56
CA VAL A 68 9.33 1.40 -12.91
C VAL A 68 8.97 2.88 -12.75
N VAL A 69 8.29 3.42 -13.75
CA VAL A 69 7.87 4.83 -13.75
C VAL A 69 6.73 5.03 -12.78
N ALA A 70 6.92 5.96 -11.84
CA ALA A 70 5.91 6.34 -10.85
C ALA A 70 5.03 7.50 -11.32
N THR A 71 5.58 8.44 -12.10
CA THR A 71 4.84 9.61 -12.59
C THR A 71 5.17 9.91 -14.05
N ALA A 72 4.20 10.42 -14.81
CA ALA A 72 4.49 11.04 -16.10
C ALA A 72 5.47 12.21 -15.93
N ALA A 73 6.10 12.65 -17.03
CA ALA A 73 7.02 13.77 -16.99
C ALA A 73 6.34 15.06 -16.53
N VAL A 74 6.91 15.70 -15.51
CA VAL A 74 6.47 17.01 -15.01
C VAL A 74 7.57 18.04 -15.20
N ASP A 75 7.17 19.29 -15.36
CA ASP A 75 8.10 20.41 -15.37
C ASP A 75 8.70 20.59 -13.97
N ALA A 76 10.03 20.62 -13.88
CA ALA A 76 10.72 20.70 -12.61
C ALA A 76 12.05 21.45 -12.71
N HIS A 77 12.45 22.04 -11.58
CA HIS A 77 13.79 22.56 -11.42
C HIS A 77 14.83 21.43 -11.45
N ARG A 78 16.03 21.76 -11.91
CA ARG A 78 17.18 20.87 -11.82
C ARG A 78 17.47 20.52 -10.34
N PRO A 79 17.56 19.24 -9.98
CA PRO A 79 18.03 18.82 -8.66
C PRO A 79 19.43 19.39 -8.36
N GLY A 80 19.65 19.86 -7.13
CA GLY A 80 20.91 20.49 -6.71
C GLY A 80 22.14 19.58 -6.78
N ASP A 81 21.93 18.26 -6.64
CA ASP A 81 22.99 17.25 -6.64
C ASP A 81 23.52 16.91 -8.07
N LEU A 82 22.90 17.42 -9.15
CA LEU A 82 23.38 17.19 -10.52
C LEU A 82 24.56 18.12 -10.88
N PRO A 83 25.44 17.76 -11.84
CA PRO A 83 26.54 18.63 -12.29
C PRO A 83 26.05 19.98 -12.84
N GLU A 84 26.61 21.07 -12.32
CA GLU A 84 26.18 22.47 -12.55
C GLU A 84 26.47 22.96 -13.98
N ASP A 85 27.39 22.31 -14.66
CA ASP A 85 27.96 22.68 -15.95
C ASP A 85 27.10 22.31 -17.16
N MET A 86 26.07 21.48 -17.00
CA MET A 86 25.39 20.88 -18.14
C MET A 86 24.13 21.60 -18.65
N TRP A 87 23.21 22.15 -17.86
CA TRP A 87 21.86 22.45 -18.40
C TRP A 87 21.09 23.62 -17.75
N ASP A 88 20.08 24.11 -18.48
CA ASP A 88 19.12 25.16 -18.08
C ASP A 88 18.45 24.83 -16.72
N ARG A 89 18.08 25.84 -15.93
CA ARG A 89 17.53 25.63 -14.56
C ARG A 89 16.17 24.92 -14.56
N TYR A 90 15.51 24.85 -15.72
CA TYR A 90 14.18 24.28 -15.91
C TYR A 90 14.21 23.11 -16.90
N GLY A 91 13.72 21.96 -16.45
CA GLY A 91 13.68 20.73 -17.24
C GLY A 91 12.38 19.96 -17.04
N ARG A 92 12.39 18.71 -17.48
CA ARG A 92 11.37 17.70 -17.21
C ARG A 92 11.93 16.66 -16.28
N MET A 93 11.09 16.17 -15.37
CA MET A 93 11.44 15.15 -14.40
C MET A 93 10.40 14.03 -14.45
N ILE A 94 10.88 12.80 -14.46
CA ILE A 94 10.08 11.59 -14.28
C ILE A 94 10.53 10.97 -12.96
N ARG A 95 9.61 10.61 -12.07
CA ARG A 95 9.95 9.83 -10.87
C ARG A 95 9.92 8.35 -11.19
N THR A 96 10.91 7.62 -10.71
CA THR A 96 11.09 6.19 -11.01
C THR A 96 11.62 5.44 -9.80
N THR A 97 11.17 4.19 -9.63
CA THR A 97 11.67 3.29 -8.59
C THR A 97 12.75 2.38 -9.17
N TYR A 98 14.01 2.64 -8.83
CA TYR A 98 15.17 1.89 -9.34
C TYR A 98 15.30 0.53 -8.66
N SER A 99 15.72 -0.47 -9.44
CA SER A 99 16.24 -1.76 -8.98
C SER A 99 17.59 -2.00 -9.64
N GLU A 100 18.65 -1.94 -8.85
CA GLU A 100 20.02 -2.15 -9.32
C GLU A 100 20.36 -3.62 -9.47
N ALA A 101 21.17 -3.92 -10.48
CA ALA A 101 21.89 -5.17 -10.54
C ALA A 101 23.18 -5.06 -9.71
N PRO A 102 23.48 -6.05 -8.84
CA PRO A 102 24.79 -6.16 -8.20
C PRO A 102 25.93 -6.23 -9.23
N HIS A 103 25.65 -6.84 -10.39
CA HIS A 103 26.56 -6.92 -11.52
C HIS A 103 25.87 -6.38 -12.78
N PRO A 104 26.33 -5.26 -13.37
CA PRO A 104 25.74 -4.70 -14.58
C PRO A 104 25.73 -5.73 -15.72
N VAL A 105 24.64 -5.77 -16.49
CA VAL A 105 24.59 -6.55 -17.73
C VAL A 105 25.40 -5.80 -18.79
N ALA A 106 26.52 -6.38 -19.19
CA ALA A 106 27.39 -5.78 -20.18
C ALA A 106 26.72 -5.81 -21.58
N LEU A 107 27.13 -4.89 -22.46
CA LEU A 107 26.50 -4.74 -23.78
C LEU A 107 26.70 -5.96 -24.68
N ASP A 108 27.80 -6.68 -24.50
CA ASP A 108 28.15 -7.93 -25.19
C ASP A 108 27.35 -9.13 -24.68
N GLU A 109 26.85 -9.09 -23.45
CA GLU A 109 25.90 -10.08 -22.93
C GLU A 109 24.52 -9.95 -23.59
N LEU A 110 24.18 -8.77 -24.12
CA LEU A 110 22.96 -8.57 -24.91
C LEU A 110 23.13 -9.14 -26.32
N LEU A 111 22.27 -10.11 -26.66
CA LEU A 111 22.30 -10.83 -27.94
C LEU A 111 22.41 -9.84 -29.12
N PRO A 112 23.45 -9.93 -29.96
CA PRO A 112 23.63 -9.01 -31.09
C PRO A 112 22.41 -8.94 -32.01
N ASP A 113 21.77 -10.08 -32.27
CA ASP A 113 20.59 -10.17 -33.13
C ASP A 113 19.36 -9.49 -32.54
N GLU A 114 19.22 -9.42 -31.21
CA GLU A 114 18.15 -8.66 -30.58
C GLU A 114 18.39 -7.16 -30.69
N ARG A 115 19.63 -6.72 -30.48
CA ARG A 115 20.02 -5.31 -30.64
C ARG A 115 19.84 -4.81 -32.08
N LEU A 116 20.16 -5.65 -33.07
CA LEU A 116 20.03 -5.31 -34.50
C LEU A 116 18.57 -5.33 -35.00
N ARG A 117 17.67 -6.03 -34.29
CA ARG A 117 16.22 -6.04 -34.58
C ARG A 117 15.48 -4.83 -34.04
N GLU A 118 16.09 -4.06 -33.14
CA GLU A 118 15.46 -2.86 -32.59
C GLU A 118 15.19 -1.80 -33.68
N PRO A 119 14.06 -1.08 -33.62
CA PRO A 119 13.74 -0.04 -34.59
C PRO A 119 14.79 1.07 -34.67
N GLN A 120 14.79 1.82 -35.78
CA GLN A 120 15.69 2.98 -35.95
C GLN A 120 15.53 4.04 -34.85
N ALA A 121 14.36 4.14 -34.21
CA ALA A 121 14.11 5.03 -33.07
C ALA A 121 14.70 4.52 -31.74
N GLY A 122 15.07 3.24 -31.65
CA GLY A 122 15.59 2.60 -30.44
C GLY A 122 17.06 2.92 -30.16
N PRO A 123 17.63 2.37 -29.07
CA PRO A 123 18.92 2.79 -28.53
C PRO A 123 20.14 2.28 -29.31
N PHE A 124 19.99 1.35 -30.25
CA PHE A 124 21.12 0.72 -30.95
C PHE A 124 21.27 1.22 -32.40
N ASN A 125 22.52 1.41 -32.85
CA ASN A 125 22.87 1.74 -34.23
C ASN A 125 22.95 0.48 -35.11
N ARG A 126 23.26 0.63 -36.41
CA ARG A 126 23.37 -0.50 -37.36
C ARG A 126 24.47 -1.51 -37.04
N ALA A 127 25.42 -1.17 -36.16
CA ALA A 127 26.44 -2.08 -35.64
C ALA A 127 26.05 -2.68 -34.27
N GLY A 128 24.83 -2.46 -33.81
CA GLY A 128 24.34 -2.88 -32.49
C GLY A 128 24.88 -2.05 -31.32
N LEU A 129 25.71 -1.02 -31.57
CA LEU A 129 26.28 -0.18 -30.51
C LEU A 129 25.27 0.85 -30.03
N VAL A 130 25.39 1.26 -28.76
CA VAL A 130 24.50 2.25 -28.14
C VAL A 130 24.68 3.62 -28.77
N LYS A 131 23.57 4.24 -29.20
CA LYS A 131 23.52 5.58 -29.79
C LYS A 131 23.80 6.65 -28.74
N GLN A 132 24.32 7.79 -29.21
CA GLN A 132 24.37 9.02 -28.41
C GLN A 132 22.97 9.62 -28.31
N GLY A 133 22.53 9.91 -27.08
CA GLY A 133 21.19 10.41 -26.76
C GLY A 133 20.82 10.00 -25.34
N TYR A 134 19.71 10.52 -24.83
CA TYR A 134 19.32 10.34 -23.42
C TYR A 134 18.31 9.20 -23.23
N LEU A 135 17.10 9.33 -23.78
CA LEU A 135 16.02 8.37 -23.60
C LEU A 135 15.53 7.85 -24.97
N PHE A 136 15.35 6.54 -25.08
CA PHE A 136 14.92 5.85 -26.30
C PHE A 136 13.80 4.86 -25.98
N PRO A 137 12.81 4.69 -26.87
CA PRO A 137 11.87 3.58 -26.76
C PRO A 137 12.58 2.25 -27.04
N LEU A 138 12.13 1.18 -26.39
CA LEU A 138 12.50 -0.19 -26.69
C LEU A 138 11.27 -0.94 -27.23
N SER A 139 11.50 -1.92 -28.11
CA SER A 139 10.43 -2.84 -28.46
C SER A 139 10.00 -3.67 -27.25
N LYS A 140 8.71 -4.01 -27.19
CA LYS A 140 8.16 -4.89 -26.15
C LYS A 140 8.89 -6.24 -26.13
N THR A 141 9.18 -6.78 -27.31
CA THR A 141 9.93 -8.03 -27.49
C THR A 141 11.31 -7.97 -26.86
N PHE A 142 12.03 -6.86 -27.01
CA PHE A 142 13.34 -6.69 -26.40
C PHE A 142 13.22 -6.59 -24.88
N GLY A 143 12.29 -5.77 -24.38
CA GLY A 143 12.07 -5.59 -22.94
C GLY A 143 11.66 -6.89 -22.23
N GLU A 144 10.77 -7.67 -22.84
CA GLU A 144 10.35 -8.98 -22.32
C GLU A 144 11.49 -10.00 -22.36
N SER A 145 12.25 -10.07 -23.46
CA SER A 145 13.42 -10.97 -23.57
C SER A 145 14.50 -10.62 -22.54
N PHE A 146 14.81 -9.32 -22.39
CA PHE A 146 15.76 -8.84 -21.40
C PHE A 146 15.33 -9.22 -19.98
N THR A 147 14.05 -9.00 -19.65
CA THR A 147 13.51 -9.32 -18.31
C THR A 147 13.54 -10.82 -18.06
N ALA A 148 13.17 -11.65 -19.03
CA ALA A 148 13.22 -13.10 -18.92
C ALA A 148 14.65 -13.65 -18.74
N THR A 149 15.62 -13.04 -19.42
CA THR A 149 17.01 -13.52 -19.44
C THR A 149 17.84 -13.01 -18.27
N PHE A 150 17.67 -11.73 -17.90
CA PHE A 150 18.52 -11.05 -16.93
C PHE A 150 17.78 -10.61 -15.67
N GLY A 151 16.46 -10.76 -15.58
CA GLY A 151 15.65 -10.26 -14.46
C GLY A 151 16.14 -10.72 -13.08
N ASP A 152 16.66 -11.94 -12.98
CA ASP A 152 17.21 -12.49 -11.74
C ASP A 152 18.47 -11.76 -11.23
N ARG A 153 19.19 -11.07 -12.11
CA ARG A 153 20.33 -10.21 -11.73
C ARG A 153 19.88 -8.89 -11.11
N PHE A 154 18.60 -8.56 -11.21
CA PHE A 154 18.02 -7.38 -10.59
C PHE A 154 17.05 -7.88 -9.51
N PRO A 155 17.52 -8.29 -8.31
CA PRO A 155 16.71 -9.00 -7.33
C PRO A 155 15.51 -8.20 -6.78
N ALA A 156 15.50 -6.88 -6.93
CA ALA A 156 14.32 -6.05 -6.67
C ALA A 156 13.30 -6.02 -7.85
N SER A 157 13.54 -6.76 -8.95
CA SER A 157 12.65 -6.90 -10.12
C SER A 157 11.48 -7.84 -9.93
N ARG A 158 11.71 -8.97 -9.26
CA ARG A 158 10.62 -9.84 -8.80
C ARG A 158 9.74 -9.13 -7.76
N VAL A 159 10.28 -8.05 -7.16
CA VAL A 159 9.63 -7.14 -6.20
C VAL A 159 9.08 -5.86 -6.88
N ALA A 160 9.27 -5.65 -8.19
CA ALA A 160 8.69 -4.50 -8.90
C ALA A 160 7.39 -4.86 -9.62
N ALA A 161 7.21 -6.13 -10.02
CA ALA A 161 5.92 -6.70 -10.41
C ALA A 161 5.22 -7.43 -9.25
N GLY A 162 5.87 -7.48 -8.08
CA GLY A 162 5.44 -8.19 -6.88
C GLY A 162 6.05 -7.60 -5.63
N GLY A 163 5.94 -6.27 -5.49
CA GLY A 163 6.39 -5.52 -4.31
C GLY A 163 5.92 -6.16 -3.02
N TYR A 164 6.62 -5.92 -1.92
CA TYR A 164 6.05 -6.19 -0.62
C TYR A 164 4.71 -5.44 -0.53
N VAL A 165 3.63 -6.15 -0.86
CA VAL A 165 2.25 -5.77 -0.62
C VAL A 165 2.03 -6.21 0.83
N PRO A 166 1.85 -5.27 1.78
CA PRO A 166 1.46 -5.63 3.13
C PRO A 166 0.26 -6.57 3.08
N SER A 167 0.15 -7.54 3.99
CA SER A 167 -0.99 -8.47 4.05
C SER A 167 -2.34 -7.74 3.95
N GLU A 168 -2.40 -6.54 4.51
CA GLU A 168 -3.55 -5.65 4.52
C GLU A 168 -3.97 -5.16 3.12
N ALA A 169 -3.01 -5.01 2.20
CA ALA A 169 -3.27 -4.65 0.82
C ALA A 169 -3.65 -5.87 -0.06
N ARG A 170 -3.50 -7.09 0.48
CA ARG A 170 -4.05 -8.33 -0.10
C ARG A 170 -5.44 -8.68 0.45
N MET A 171 -5.90 -8.01 1.51
CA MET A 171 -7.26 -8.18 2.03
C MET A 171 -8.28 -7.70 1.00
N GLU A 172 -9.47 -8.30 1.00
CA GLU A 172 -10.61 -7.74 0.28
C GLU A 172 -10.92 -6.33 0.82
N ALA A 173 -11.34 -5.41 -0.04
CA ALA A 173 -11.63 -4.03 0.35
C ALA A 173 -12.62 -3.94 1.52
N VAL A 174 -13.60 -4.85 1.57
CA VAL A 174 -14.59 -4.94 2.67
C VAL A 174 -13.90 -5.14 4.02
N GLU A 175 -12.90 -6.02 4.08
CA GLU A 175 -12.16 -6.33 5.30
C GLU A 175 -11.30 -5.14 5.76
N LEU A 176 -10.55 -4.54 4.83
CA LEU A 176 -9.76 -3.34 5.13
C LEU A 176 -10.67 -2.21 5.64
N LEU A 177 -11.78 -1.92 4.94
CA LEU A 177 -12.69 -0.85 5.33
C LEU A 177 -13.32 -1.10 6.71
N ARG A 178 -13.63 -2.35 7.06
CA ARG A 178 -14.16 -2.72 8.38
C ARG A 178 -13.17 -2.46 9.50
N SER A 179 -11.89 -2.80 9.30
CA SER A 179 -10.82 -2.49 10.27
C SER A 179 -10.62 -0.98 10.50
N LEU A 180 -11.03 -0.15 9.55
CA LEU A 180 -10.89 1.31 9.59
C LEU A 180 -12.16 2.02 10.09
N ILE A 181 -13.19 1.28 10.51
CA ILE A 181 -14.43 1.87 11.00
C ILE A 181 -14.15 2.77 12.21
N GLY A 182 -14.55 4.04 12.07
CA GLY A 182 -14.39 5.10 13.05
C GLY A 182 -12.97 5.67 13.20
N VAL A 183 -11.98 5.13 12.50
CA VAL A 183 -10.63 5.70 12.48
C VAL A 183 -10.67 7.04 11.72
N PRO A 184 -10.07 8.12 12.25
CA PRO A 184 -9.90 9.36 11.48
C PRO A 184 -8.95 9.12 10.30
N LEU A 185 -9.44 9.29 9.08
CA LEU A 185 -8.69 9.07 7.84
C LEU A 185 -8.32 10.42 7.22
N LEU A 186 -7.06 10.81 7.37
CA LEU A 186 -6.55 12.05 6.78
C LEU A 186 -6.32 11.88 5.28
N THR A 187 -6.95 12.75 4.48
CA THR A 187 -6.63 12.87 3.05
C THR A 187 -5.24 13.46 2.85
N VAL A 188 -4.68 13.31 1.64
CA VAL A 188 -3.43 13.99 1.24
C VAL A 188 -3.47 15.50 1.45
N LYS A 189 -4.66 16.12 1.34
CA LYS A 189 -4.86 17.56 1.56
C LYS A 189 -5.19 17.93 3.02
N GLY A 190 -5.06 16.98 3.96
CA GLY A 190 -5.26 17.20 5.40
C GLY A 190 -6.71 17.22 5.89
N ARG A 191 -7.71 17.04 5.01
CA ARG A 191 -9.11 16.90 5.42
C ARG A 191 -9.36 15.55 6.07
N THR A 192 -10.23 15.50 7.09
CA THR A 192 -10.56 14.26 7.78
C THR A 192 -11.80 13.59 7.19
N ASN A 193 -11.70 12.31 6.87
CA ASN A 193 -12.84 11.43 6.62
C ASN A 193 -12.98 10.45 7.78
N LYS A 194 -14.15 9.83 7.90
CA LYS A 194 -14.38 8.77 8.88
C LYS A 194 -15.35 7.75 8.29
N ILE A 195 -15.00 6.47 8.35
CA ILE A 195 -15.93 5.41 7.99
C ILE A 195 -16.92 5.25 9.14
N LEU A 196 -18.21 5.37 8.85
CA LEU A 196 -19.29 5.17 9.83
C LEU A 196 -19.78 3.71 9.84
N ALA A 197 -19.84 3.09 8.66
CA ALA A 197 -20.35 1.74 8.46
C ALA A 197 -19.86 1.18 7.11
N VAL A 198 -19.75 -0.15 7.01
CA VAL A 198 -19.49 -0.86 5.74
C VAL A 198 -20.70 -1.75 5.46
N ARG A 199 -21.42 -1.46 4.39
CA ARG A 199 -22.69 -2.10 4.01
C ARG A 199 -22.65 -2.43 2.51
N PRO A 200 -22.09 -3.59 2.12
CA PRO A 200 -21.97 -3.94 0.71
C PRO A 200 -23.27 -3.69 -0.07
N PRO A 201 -23.22 -3.02 -1.24
CA PRO A 201 -22.01 -2.72 -2.02
C PRO A 201 -21.27 -1.42 -1.63
N ASP A 202 -21.74 -0.68 -0.61
CA ASP A 202 -21.24 0.66 -0.27
C ASP A 202 -20.58 0.75 1.10
N VAL A 203 -19.68 1.73 1.25
CA VAL A 203 -19.19 2.21 2.54
C VAL A 203 -19.80 3.57 2.85
N VAL A 204 -20.21 3.79 4.11
CA VAL A 204 -20.78 5.06 4.57
C VAL A 204 -19.65 5.92 5.14
N VAL A 205 -19.35 7.04 4.48
CA VAL A 205 -18.20 7.89 4.79
C VAL A 205 -18.65 9.27 5.24
N ALA A 206 -18.33 9.64 6.48
CA ALA A 206 -18.51 11.01 6.98
C ALA A 206 -17.35 11.91 6.55
N THR A 207 -17.69 13.14 6.19
CA THR A 207 -16.75 14.23 5.89
C THR A 207 -17.15 15.48 6.67
N GLU A 208 -16.28 16.49 6.69
CA GLU A 208 -16.60 17.82 7.26
C GLU A 208 -17.88 18.43 6.65
N SER A 209 -18.10 18.23 5.35
CA SER A 209 -19.28 18.73 4.63
C SER A 209 -20.50 17.80 4.72
N SER A 210 -20.33 16.55 5.13
CA SER A 210 -21.42 15.58 5.30
C SER A 210 -21.17 14.68 6.51
N PRO A 211 -21.45 15.17 7.74
CA PRO A 211 -21.16 14.45 8.97
C PRO A 211 -22.01 13.18 9.16
N THR A 212 -23.20 13.14 8.58
CA THR A 212 -24.13 12.01 8.62
C THR A 212 -23.72 10.85 7.72
N GLY A 213 -22.71 11.07 6.84
CA GLY A 213 -22.19 10.06 5.94
C GLY A 213 -22.78 10.10 4.54
N GLN A 214 -21.95 9.75 3.56
CA GLN A 214 -22.32 9.55 2.15
C GLN A 214 -21.90 8.15 1.71
N LEU A 215 -22.67 7.57 0.80
CA LEU A 215 -22.34 6.26 0.20
C LEU A 215 -21.20 6.42 -0.79
N VAL A 216 -20.19 5.57 -0.65
CA VAL A 216 -19.08 5.41 -1.59
C VAL A 216 -19.01 3.93 -1.98
N PRO A 217 -19.05 3.58 -3.27
CA PRO A 217 -18.92 2.19 -3.72
C PRO A 217 -17.64 1.54 -3.24
N ILE A 218 -17.75 0.35 -2.63
CA ILE A 218 -16.59 -0.44 -2.18
C ILE A 218 -15.73 -0.86 -3.38
N ALA A 219 -16.35 -1.07 -4.54
CA ALA A 219 -15.67 -1.41 -5.79
C ALA A 219 -14.55 -0.42 -6.17
N TRP A 220 -14.73 0.88 -5.91
CA TRP A 220 -13.68 1.88 -6.20
C TRP A 220 -12.45 1.73 -5.30
N VAL A 221 -12.64 1.27 -4.05
CA VAL A 221 -11.53 0.96 -3.14
C VAL A 221 -10.82 -0.32 -3.60
N GLU A 222 -11.58 -1.33 -4.03
CA GLU A 222 -11.04 -2.58 -4.56
C GLU A 222 -10.21 -2.35 -5.83
N GLU A 223 -10.73 -1.58 -6.79
CA GLU A 223 -10.01 -1.19 -8.02
C GLU A 223 -8.69 -0.47 -7.69
N ALA A 224 -8.71 0.43 -6.71
CA ALA A 224 -7.50 1.16 -6.30
C ALA A 224 -6.47 0.27 -5.59
N LEU A 225 -6.93 -0.68 -4.75
CA LEU A 225 -6.06 -1.70 -4.14
C LEU A 225 -5.46 -2.62 -5.21
N GLN A 226 -6.26 -3.02 -6.21
CA GLN A 226 -5.80 -3.82 -7.33
C GLN A 226 -4.72 -3.10 -8.14
N LEU A 227 -4.93 -1.83 -8.50
CA LEU A 227 -3.93 -1.01 -9.16
C LEU A 227 -2.64 -0.88 -8.34
N LEU A 228 -2.76 -0.71 -7.02
CA LEU A 228 -1.60 -0.66 -6.13
C LEU A 228 -0.85 -2.00 -6.06
N ARG A 229 -1.56 -3.14 -6.09
CA ARG A 229 -0.98 -4.49 -6.14
C ARG A 229 -0.27 -4.77 -7.46
N GLU A 230 -0.90 -4.44 -8.58
CA GLU A 230 -0.42 -4.75 -9.92
C GLU A 230 0.69 -3.81 -10.39
N HIS A 231 0.56 -2.52 -10.10
CA HIS A 231 1.45 -1.48 -10.64
C HIS A 231 2.35 -0.85 -9.58
N GLY A 232 2.23 -1.25 -8.31
CA GLY A 232 2.98 -0.67 -7.19
C GLY A 232 2.62 0.79 -6.88
N SER A 233 1.66 1.37 -7.62
CA SER A 233 1.22 2.76 -7.45
C SER A 233 -0.19 3.00 -7.99
N VAL A 234 -0.86 4.03 -7.47
CA VAL A 234 -2.19 4.46 -7.92
C VAL A 234 -2.33 5.99 -7.82
N THR A 235 -2.83 6.64 -8.87
CA THR A 235 -3.12 8.08 -8.84
C THR A 235 -4.51 8.32 -8.27
N ILE A 236 -4.57 9.22 -7.30
CA ILE A 236 -5.79 9.63 -6.61
C ILE A 236 -6.45 10.77 -7.41
N HIS A 237 -7.11 10.38 -8.49
CA HIS A 237 -7.85 11.27 -9.38
C HIS A 237 -9.19 10.65 -9.81
N PRO A 238 -10.27 11.44 -10.01
CA PRO A 238 -11.55 10.90 -10.46
C PRO A 238 -11.49 10.03 -11.70
N ASP A 239 -10.59 10.35 -12.63
CA ASP A 239 -10.45 9.58 -13.88
C ASP A 239 -9.82 8.20 -13.69
N GLN A 240 -9.15 7.94 -12.57
CA GLN A 240 -8.47 6.66 -12.31
C GLN A 240 -9.13 5.83 -11.20
N VAL A 241 -9.68 6.48 -10.16
CA VAL A 241 -10.25 5.78 -8.99
C VAL A 241 -11.69 6.21 -8.70
N GLY A 242 -12.33 6.96 -9.60
CA GLY A 242 -13.71 7.39 -9.45
C GLY A 242 -13.92 8.62 -8.56
N TYR A 243 -15.18 9.07 -8.50
CA TYR A 243 -15.59 10.20 -7.66
C TYR A 243 -15.25 9.90 -6.19
N ARG A 244 -14.85 10.91 -5.40
CA ARG A 244 -14.33 10.72 -4.02
C ARG A 244 -12.94 10.09 -3.90
N SER A 245 -12.09 10.25 -4.92
CA SER A 245 -10.67 9.90 -4.88
C SER A 245 -9.98 10.30 -3.56
N ALA A 246 -10.30 11.44 -2.97
CA ALA A 246 -9.75 11.88 -1.68
C ALA A 246 -9.96 10.88 -0.53
N PHE A 247 -11.14 10.22 -0.43
CA PHE A 247 -11.40 9.19 0.56
C PHE A 247 -10.58 7.92 0.29
N ILE A 248 -10.56 7.47 -0.97
CA ILE A 248 -9.79 6.31 -1.41
C ILE A 248 -8.31 6.49 -1.06
N GLY A 249 -7.76 7.68 -1.35
CA GLY A 249 -6.39 8.01 -0.98
C GLY A 249 -6.15 7.97 0.53
N ALA A 250 -7.11 8.43 1.34
CA ALA A 250 -7.01 8.39 2.79
C ALA A 250 -7.03 6.95 3.36
N VAL A 251 -7.79 6.04 2.73
CA VAL A 251 -7.80 4.60 3.07
C VAL A 251 -6.48 3.95 2.72
N LEU A 252 -5.97 4.15 1.51
CA LEU A 252 -4.72 3.53 1.06
C LEU A 252 -3.50 4.02 1.86
N LEU A 253 -3.52 5.25 2.37
CA LEU A 253 -2.49 5.77 3.29
C LEU A 253 -2.47 5.08 4.66
N GLN A 254 -3.48 4.28 5.01
CA GLN A 254 -3.43 3.45 6.22
C GLN A 254 -2.61 2.18 6.03
N LEU A 255 -2.29 1.82 4.78
CA LEU A 255 -1.48 0.65 4.49
C LEU A 255 -0.03 0.90 4.95
N PRO A 256 0.61 -0.09 5.58
CA PRO A 256 2.01 0.02 5.98
C PRO A 256 2.88 0.47 4.80
N TYR A 257 3.76 1.44 5.06
CA TYR A 257 4.71 1.99 4.08
C TYR A 257 4.10 2.72 2.88
N ALA A 258 2.79 2.94 2.84
CA ALA A 258 2.16 3.75 1.81
C ALA A 258 2.52 5.24 1.99
N LEU A 259 2.91 5.89 0.89
CA LEU A 259 3.25 7.30 0.83
C LEU A 259 2.53 7.97 -0.33
N ALA A 260 2.05 9.19 -0.11
CA ALA A 260 1.52 10.05 -1.15
C ALA A 260 2.62 11.00 -1.66
N SER A 261 2.68 11.18 -2.98
CA SER A 261 3.58 12.15 -3.61
C SER A 261 2.90 12.84 -4.80
N GLY A 262 3.37 14.04 -5.15
CA GLY A 262 2.92 14.74 -6.36
C GLY A 262 1.51 15.35 -6.31
N SER A 263 1.08 15.90 -7.45
CA SER A 263 -0.25 16.47 -7.67
C SER A 263 -0.67 16.24 -9.14
N PRO A 264 -1.72 15.46 -9.44
CA PRO A 264 -2.60 14.76 -8.49
C PRO A 264 -1.83 13.73 -7.63
N PRO A 265 -2.25 13.48 -6.39
CA PRO A 265 -1.50 12.61 -5.49
C PRO A 265 -1.38 11.20 -6.04
N VAL A 266 -0.18 10.63 -6.01
CA VAL A 266 0.10 9.22 -6.32
C VAL A 266 0.47 8.51 -5.04
N ILE A 267 -0.23 7.42 -4.74
CA ILE A 267 0.08 6.54 -3.59
C ILE A 267 0.94 5.37 -4.08
N SER A 268 2.01 5.08 -3.36
CA SER A 268 2.95 3.98 -3.62
C SER A 268 3.57 3.48 -2.32
N PHE A 269 4.17 2.29 -2.32
CA PHE A 269 4.93 1.80 -1.17
C PHE A 269 6.37 2.34 -1.18
N GLN A 270 6.89 2.71 0.00
CA GLN A 270 8.27 3.17 0.14
C GLN A 270 9.27 2.05 -0.19
N ALA A 271 10.05 2.22 -1.25
CA ALA A 271 11.22 1.38 -1.50
C ALA A 271 12.38 1.81 -0.58
N GLY A 272 12.89 0.88 0.25
CA GLY A 272 14.13 1.08 1.00
C GLY A 272 14.04 0.97 2.53
N ALA A 273 13.61 -0.18 3.04
CA ALA A 273 13.92 -0.59 4.41
C ALA A 273 14.99 -1.71 4.46
N VAL A 274 15.90 -1.79 3.49
CA VAL A 274 17.11 -2.64 3.57
C VAL A 274 18.23 -1.99 2.74
N ALA A 275 19.09 -1.20 3.37
CA ALA A 275 20.40 -0.83 2.80
C ALA A 275 21.32 -0.28 3.91
N GLY A 276 22.04 -1.19 4.58
CA GLY A 276 23.29 -0.86 5.29
C GLY A 276 24.50 -1.23 4.41
N PRO A 277 25.59 -0.45 4.41
CA PRO A 277 26.72 -0.68 3.52
C PRO A 277 27.65 -1.78 4.03
N GLY A 278 27.77 -2.86 3.26
CA GLY A 278 28.92 -3.77 3.30
C GLY A 278 28.62 -5.20 3.76
N ALA A 279 28.42 -6.11 2.82
CA ALA A 279 28.75 -7.52 2.98
C ALA A 279 28.89 -8.20 1.60
N SER A 280 30.05 -8.81 1.40
CA SER A 280 30.45 -9.61 0.25
C SER A 280 29.75 -10.97 0.20
N SER A 281 29.69 -11.53 -1.01
CA SER A 281 29.06 -12.77 -1.48
C SER A 281 29.48 -14.08 -0.77
N GLU A 282 28.52 -14.94 -0.44
CA GLU A 282 28.41 -16.38 -0.83
C GLU A 282 27.04 -16.98 -0.38
N PRO A 283 26.52 -18.04 -1.03
CA PRO A 283 25.12 -18.46 -0.97
C PRO A 283 24.85 -19.53 0.12
N GLY A 284 23.83 -19.34 0.96
CA GLY A 284 23.42 -20.37 1.92
C GLY A 284 22.17 -20.07 2.75
N THR A 285 21.09 -20.80 2.46
CA THR A 285 19.89 -21.09 3.27
C THR A 285 18.98 -19.92 3.69
N ASP A 286 17.70 -20.02 3.29
CA ASP A 286 16.58 -19.22 3.78
C ASP A 286 16.55 -19.11 5.31
N LYS A 287 17.07 -18.00 5.83
CA LYS A 287 16.71 -17.46 7.13
C LYS A 287 16.47 -15.98 6.92
N VAL A 288 15.25 -15.54 7.20
CA VAL A 288 14.89 -14.13 7.35
C VAL A 288 15.99 -13.48 8.20
N ALA A 289 16.67 -12.48 7.63
CA ALA A 289 17.81 -11.83 8.27
C ALA A 289 17.41 -11.37 9.68
N THR A 290 18.12 -11.87 10.69
CA THR A 290 18.01 -11.45 12.09
C THR A 290 18.72 -10.12 12.31
N ASP A 291 18.47 -9.14 11.44
CA ASP A 291 19.06 -7.82 11.62
C ASP A 291 18.30 -7.07 12.72
N PRO A 292 19.00 -6.60 13.77
CA PRO A 292 18.34 -5.81 14.81
C PRO A 292 17.80 -4.52 14.20
N PHE A 293 16.56 -4.17 14.57
CA PHE A 293 15.92 -2.93 14.14
C PHE A 293 16.80 -1.72 14.50
N THR A 294 17.24 -0.98 13.47
CA THR A 294 18.13 0.19 13.60
C THR A 294 17.39 1.53 13.47
N GLY A 295 16.06 1.50 13.28
CA GLY A 295 15.23 2.70 13.29
C GLY A 295 15.04 3.28 14.69
N SER A 296 14.40 4.46 14.77
CA SER A 296 14.00 5.00 16.08
C SER A 296 13.02 4.04 16.75
N LEU A 297 13.37 3.52 17.92
CA LEU A 297 12.50 2.67 18.75
C LEU A 297 11.23 3.41 19.18
N GLU A 298 11.29 4.74 19.19
CA GLU A 298 10.21 5.62 19.59
C GLU A 298 9.81 6.54 18.43
N LYS A 299 8.52 6.56 18.11
CA LYS A 299 7.91 7.61 17.31
C LYS A 299 7.14 8.52 18.27
N PRO A 300 7.37 9.84 18.29
CA PRO A 300 6.60 10.73 19.16
C PRO A 300 5.13 10.64 18.79
N PHE A 301 4.30 10.20 19.73
CA PHE A 301 2.84 10.23 19.61
C PHE A 301 2.32 11.24 20.63
N ALA A 302 1.82 12.38 20.16
CA ALA A 302 1.08 13.32 21.01
C ALA A 302 -0.31 12.74 21.28
N GLY A 303 -0.43 11.92 22.32
CA GLY A 303 -1.66 11.22 22.67
C GLY A 303 -2.39 11.84 23.85
N THR A 304 -3.68 12.13 23.68
CA THR A 304 -4.61 12.23 24.80
C THR A 304 -4.93 10.82 25.32
N GLN A 305 -4.80 10.59 26.63
CA GLN A 305 -5.10 9.29 27.24
C GLN A 305 -6.61 9.10 27.36
N ARG A 306 -7.09 7.90 27.01
CA ARG A 306 -8.50 7.49 27.13
C ARG A 306 -8.88 7.30 28.59
N GLY A 307 -9.63 8.23 29.17
CA GLY A 307 -10.04 8.18 30.58
C GLY A 307 -11.09 7.11 30.88
N GLU A 308 -11.94 6.76 29.91
CA GLU A 308 -13.04 5.81 30.12
C GLU A 308 -12.61 4.33 30.08
N GLN A 309 -11.54 3.99 29.37
CA GLN A 309 -11.08 2.59 29.24
C GLN A 309 -10.67 1.97 30.60
N PRO A 310 -9.92 2.65 31.48
CA PRO A 310 -9.68 2.18 32.84
C PRO A 310 -10.97 2.04 33.67
N ALA A 311 -11.95 2.93 33.46
CA ALA A 311 -13.23 2.90 34.16
C ALA A 311 -14.10 1.73 33.69
N LEU A 312 -14.15 1.45 32.38
CA LEU A 312 -14.80 0.27 31.80
C LEU A 312 -14.19 -1.01 32.36
N ARG A 313 -12.86 -1.11 32.35
CA ARG A 313 -12.15 -2.27 32.92
C ARG A 313 -12.48 -2.46 34.40
N ARG A 314 -12.50 -1.39 35.19
CA ARG A 314 -12.88 -1.44 36.60
C ARG A 314 -14.35 -1.83 36.79
N ARG A 315 -15.24 -1.41 35.89
CA ARG A 315 -16.66 -1.77 35.93
C ARG A 315 -16.88 -3.26 35.68
N LEU A 316 -16.19 -3.81 34.68
CA LEU A 316 -16.35 -5.21 34.27
C LEU A 316 -15.63 -6.19 35.20
N LEU A 317 -14.42 -5.86 35.67
CA LEU A 317 -13.63 -6.75 36.54
C LEU A 317 -13.78 -6.45 38.03
N GLY A 318 -14.10 -5.22 38.42
CA GLY A 318 -14.10 -4.80 39.82
C GLY A 318 -12.75 -5.09 40.50
N SER A 319 -12.80 -5.90 41.56
CA SER A 319 -11.65 -6.41 42.30
C SER A 319 -11.33 -7.88 41.99
N MET A 320 -11.96 -8.48 40.97
CA MET A 320 -11.79 -9.89 40.63
C MET A 320 -10.40 -10.14 40.05
N SER A 321 -9.74 -11.19 40.55
CA SER A 321 -8.44 -11.66 40.03
C SER A 321 -8.59 -12.53 38.79
N GLU A 322 -9.77 -13.14 38.60
CA GLU A 322 -10.14 -14.00 37.48
C GLU A 322 -11.60 -13.72 37.08
N ALA A 323 -11.93 -13.86 35.81
CA ALA A 323 -13.30 -13.70 35.30
C ALA A 323 -13.52 -14.55 34.06
N GLU A 324 -14.79 -14.75 33.68
CA GLU A 324 -15.15 -15.45 32.45
C GLU A 324 -15.01 -14.52 31.23
N CYS A 325 -14.54 -15.09 30.12
CA CYS A 325 -14.69 -14.46 28.81
C CYS A 325 -16.14 -14.57 28.35
N ALA A 326 -16.78 -13.46 28.01
CA ALA A 326 -18.17 -13.41 27.54
C ALA A 326 -18.42 -14.21 26.25
N ILE A 327 -17.38 -14.49 25.48
CA ILE A 327 -17.46 -15.20 24.19
C ILE A 327 -17.23 -16.70 24.34
N CYS A 328 -16.08 -17.12 24.89
CA CYS A 328 -15.80 -18.55 25.02
C CYS A 328 -16.31 -19.16 26.34
N GLY A 329 -16.73 -18.35 27.31
CA GLY A 329 -17.19 -18.83 28.64
C GLY A 329 -16.09 -19.35 29.55
N GLU A 330 -14.84 -19.41 29.09
CA GLU A 330 -13.71 -19.89 29.90
C GLU A 330 -13.26 -18.83 30.91
N THR A 331 -12.86 -19.29 32.10
CA THR A 331 -12.33 -18.44 33.17
C THR A 331 -10.84 -18.18 32.98
N TYR A 332 -10.45 -16.90 33.01
CA TYR A 332 -9.07 -16.47 32.88
C TYR A 332 -8.65 -15.52 34.00
N PRO A 333 -7.37 -15.52 34.39
CA PRO A 333 -6.79 -14.40 35.12
C PRO A 333 -7.08 -13.06 34.45
N ALA A 334 -7.44 -12.04 35.22
CA ALA A 334 -7.88 -10.73 34.74
C ALA A 334 -6.91 -10.10 33.72
N ARG A 335 -5.60 -10.39 33.83
CA ARG A 335 -4.56 -9.94 32.89
C ARG A 335 -4.72 -10.46 31.45
N PHE A 336 -5.45 -11.56 31.26
CA PHE A 336 -5.71 -12.17 29.95
C PHE A 336 -7.10 -11.84 29.39
N LEU A 337 -7.80 -10.90 30.02
CA LEU A 337 -9.08 -10.40 29.55
C LEU A 337 -8.95 -8.93 29.17
N TRP A 338 -9.41 -8.59 27.99
CA TRP A 338 -9.61 -7.21 27.57
C TRP A 338 -11.01 -6.74 27.92
N ALA A 339 -11.12 -5.47 28.30
CA ALA A 339 -12.39 -4.76 28.39
C ALA A 339 -12.73 -4.24 26.98
N ALA A 340 -13.29 -5.13 26.17
CA ALA A 340 -13.59 -4.89 24.77
C ALA A 340 -14.87 -4.06 24.66
N HIS A 341 -14.92 -3.08 23.76
CA HIS A 341 -16.21 -2.47 23.41
C HIS A 341 -16.95 -3.38 22.43
N ILE A 342 -18.24 -3.61 22.64
CA ILE A 342 -19.08 -4.39 21.73
C ILE A 342 -19.26 -3.62 20.40
N LYS A 343 -19.59 -2.32 20.50
CA LYS A 343 -19.54 -1.37 19.38
C LYS A 343 -18.18 -0.67 19.41
N PRO A 344 -17.36 -0.67 18.33
CA PRO A 344 -16.03 -0.07 18.35
C PRO A 344 -16.06 1.37 18.85
N ARG A 345 -15.24 1.67 19.85
CA ARG A 345 -15.17 2.98 20.53
C ARG A 345 -15.02 4.15 19.55
N SER A 346 -14.31 3.92 18.45
CA SER A 346 -14.06 4.88 17.38
C SER A 346 -15.36 5.43 16.78
N VAL A 347 -16.43 4.62 16.71
CA VAL A 347 -17.77 4.99 16.22
C VAL A 347 -18.83 5.16 17.31
N CYS A 348 -18.53 4.84 18.57
CA CYS A 348 -19.41 5.21 19.67
C CYS A 348 -19.55 6.74 19.77
N THR A 349 -20.78 7.19 19.99
CA THR A 349 -21.08 8.53 20.46
C THR A 349 -20.53 8.73 21.87
N ASP A 350 -20.47 9.98 22.29
CA ASP A 350 -20.01 10.37 23.62
C ASP A 350 -20.91 9.81 24.74
N THR A 351 -22.20 9.64 24.48
CA THR A 351 -23.14 8.99 25.41
C THR A 351 -22.85 7.50 25.51
N GLU A 352 -22.69 6.82 24.37
CA GLU A 352 -22.38 5.38 24.32
C GLU A 352 -21.02 5.07 25.00
N ARG A 353 -20.00 5.92 24.81
CA ARG A 353 -18.70 5.77 25.50
C ARG A 353 -18.80 5.89 27.02
N ARG A 354 -19.83 6.57 27.52
CA ARG A 354 -20.10 6.73 28.96
C ARG A 354 -20.99 5.60 29.51
N ASP A 355 -21.59 4.79 28.65
CA ASP A 355 -22.43 3.64 29.02
C ASP A 355 -21.60 2.41 29.40
N LEU A 356 -20.77 2.58 30.43
CA LEU A 356 -19.79 1.57 30.86
C LEU A 356 -20.43 0.27 31.37
N SER A 357 -21.74 0.26 31.62
CA SER A 357 -22.48 -0.92 32.05
C SER A 357 -22.81 -1.88 30.90
N HIS A 358 -22.95 -1.36 29.67
CA HIS A 358 -23.50 -2.15 28.56
C HIS A 358 -22.67 -2.04 27.28
N VAL A 359 -21.80 -1.04 27.13
CA VAL A 359 -21.01 -0.82 25.90
C VAL A 359 -19.86 -1.82 25.73
N GLY A 360 -19.52 -2.57 26.77
CA GLY A 360 -18.36 -3.46 26.76
C GLY A 360 -18.58 -4.81 27.42
N MET A 361 -17.67 -5.73 27.11
CA MET A 361 -17.64 -7.10 27.62
C MET A 361 -16.19 -7.54 27.87
N LEU A 362 -16.02 -8.63 28.62
CA LEU A 362 -14.70 -9.25 28.79
C LEU A 362 -14.44 -10.25 27.67
N ALA A 363 -13.39 -10.02 26.89
CA ALA A 363 -12.96 -10.92 25.83
C ALA A 363 -11.52 -11.39 26.07
N CYS A 364 -11.23 -12.67 25.85
CA CYS A 364 -9.90 -13.20 26.10
C CYS A 364 -8.91 -12.84 25.00
N VAL A 365 -7.65 -12.62 25.40
CA VAL A 365 -6.52 -12.37 24.48
C VAL A 365 -6.15 -13.59 23.63
N PHE A 366 -6.67 -14.77 23.99
CA PHE A 366 -6.40 -16.02 23.28
C PHE A 366 -7.19 -16.17 21.98
N GLY A 367 -7.89 -15.11 21.54
CA GLY A 367 -8.44 -14.98 20.20
C GLY A 367 -9.92 -14.61 20.13
N CYS A 368 -10.66 -14.66 21.23
CA CYS A 368 -12.07 -14.27 21.21
C CYS A 368 -12.25 -12.78 20.90
N ASP A 369 -11.39 -11.93 21.45
CA ASP A 369 -11.41 -10.50 21.14
C ASP A 369 -11.12 -10.25 19.66
N ALA A 370 -10.01 -10.80 19.14
CA ALA A 370 -9.61 -10.65 17.75
C ALA A 370 -10.67 -11.18 16.78
N LEU A 371 -11.26 -12.35 17.02
CA LEU A 371 -12.31 -12.93 16.17
C LEU A 371 -13.58 -12.06 16.16
N PHE A 372 -13.94 -11.46 17.29
CA PHE A 372 -15.07 -10.56 17.40
C PHE A 372 -14.78 -9.24 16.68
N GLU A 373 -13.67 -8.57 17.02
CA GLU A 373 -13.26 -7.28 16.43
C GLU A 373 -13.10 -7.35 14.90
N THR A 374 -12.60 -8.47 14.38
CA THR A 374 -12.44 -8.68 12.93
C THR A 374 -13.70 -9.20 12.25
N GLY A 375 -14.77 -9.52 12.98
CA GLY A 375 -16.07 -9.92 12.44
C GLY A 375 -16.18 -11.38 12.00
N TYR A 376 -15.23 -12.24 12.37
CA TYR A 376 -15.33 -13.69 12.16
C TYR A 376 -16.43 -14.32 13.02
N ILE A 377 -16.74 -13.69 14.16
CA ILE A 377 -17.89 -14.02 14.99
C ILE A 377 -18.70 -12.75 15.28
N SER A 378 -20.00 -12.91 15.52
CA SER A 378 -20.87 -11.89 16.08
C SER A 378 -21.92 -12.54 16.97
N VAL A 379 -22.80 -11.73 17.57
CA VAL A 379 -23.94 -12.22 18.36
C VAL A 379 -25.23 -11.83 17.64
N ASN A 380 -26.14 -12.77 17.46
CA ASN A 380 -27.45 -12.53 16.87
C ASN A 380 -28.46 -11.97 17.89
N GLU A 381 -29.68 -11.67 17.43
CA GLU A 381 -30.75 -11.12 18.28
C GLU A 381 -31.16 -12.02 19.46
N ASN A 382 -30.90 -13.32 19.39
CA ASN A 382 -31.16 -14.29 20.45
C ASN A 382 -30.00 -14.42 21.45
N GLY A 383 -28.96 -13.59 21.33
CA GLY A 383 -27.78 -13.65 22.18
C GLY A 383 -26.85 -14.83 21.87
N GLN A 384 -27.00 -15.47 20.71
CA GLN A 384 -26.16 -16.60 20.31
C GLN A 384 -25.02 -16.17 19.39
N ILE A 385 -23.86 -16.79 19.54
CA ILE A 385 -22.72 -16.58 18.65
C ILE A 385 -23.05 -17.13 17.27
N VAL A 386 -22.89 -16.29 16.26
CA VAL A 386 -22.91 -16.66 14.84
C VAL A 386 -21.51 -16.53 14.27
N THR A 387 -21.11 -17.48 13.43
CA THR A 387 -19.78 -17.53 12.81
C THR A 387 -19.87 -17.17 11.33
N SER A 388 -18.80 -16.54 10.83
CA SER A 388 -18.68 -16.18 9.42
C SER A 388 -18.84 -17.40 8.49
N SER A 389 -19.54 -17.21 7.37
CA SER A 389 -19.73 -18.22 6.33
C SER A 389 -18.51 -18.39 5.40
N PHE A 390 -17.49 -17.53 5.54
CA PHE A 390 -16.24 -17.65 4.79
C PHE A 390 -15.47 -18.89 5.25
N LYS A 391 -15.07 -19.74 4.30
CA LYS A 391 -14.24 -20.92 4.57
C LYS A 391 -12.88 -20.45 5.08
N PRO A 392 -12.52 -20.69 6.36
CA PRO A 392 -11.23 -20.26 6.86
C PRO A 392 -10.15 -21.10 6.16
N GLU A 393 -9.20 -20.46 5.48
CA GLU A 393 -8.06 -21.15 4.86
C GLU A 393 -7.20 -21.88 5.91
N HIS A 394 -7.32 -21.47 7.17
CA HIS A 394 -6.53 -21.96 8.29
C HIS A 394 -7.35 -22.81 9.27
N LYS A 395 -6.93 -24.06 9.45
CA LYS A 395 -7.55 -25.06 10.34
C LYS A 395 -7.75 -24.57 11.78
N ALA A 396 -6.79 -23.80 12.32
CA ALA A 396 -6.86 -23.30 13.69
C ALA A 396 -8.05 -22.33 13.89
N ILE A 397 -8.32 -21.48 12.90
CA ILE A 397 -9.47 -20.57 12.92
C ILE A 397 -10.76 -21.37 12.78
N ALA A 398 -10.82 -22.30 11.81
CA ALA A 398 -12.00 -23.13 11.59
C ALA A 398 -12.43 -23.91 12.84
N ASN A 399 -11.49 -24.54 13.54
CA ASN A 399 -11.78 -25.23 14.79
C ASN A 399 -12.35 -24.28 15.85
N LYS A 400 -11.74 -23.09 15.99
CA LYS A 400 -12.18 -22.12 16.99
C LYS A 400 -13.56 -21.55 16.70
N LEU A 401 -13.92 -21.36 15.42
CA LEU A 401 -15.28 -20.97 15.04
C LEU A 401 -16.29 -22.06 15.40
N ALA A 402 -16.00 -23.31 15.03
CA ALA A 402 -16.86 -24.45 15.35
C ALA A 402 -17.08 -24.61 16.86
N ASP A 403 -16.06 -24.37 17.68
CA ASP A 403 -16.18 -24.44 19.14
C ASP A 403 -17.06 -23.33 19.74
N LEU A 404 -17.20 -22.20 19.05
CA LEU A 404 -17.91 -21.01 19.53
C LEU A 404 -19.35 -20.92 19.00
N GLU A 405 -19.64 -21.48 17.83
CA GLU A 405 -20.93 -21.37 17.17
C GLU A 405 -22.11 -21.79 18.08
N GLY A 406 -23.16 -20.97 18.11
CA GLY A 406 -24.39 -21.24 18.87
C GLY A 406 -24.30 -21.02 20.39
N ARG A 407 -23.12 -20.75 20.96
CA ARG A 407 -23.00 -20.44 22.40
C ARG A 407 -23.77 -19.17 22.76
N LEU A 408 -24.32 -19.12 23.98
CA LEU A 408 -24.99 -17.94 24.51
C LEU A 408 -23.97 -16.96 25.11
N VAL A 409 -24.12 -15.68 24.79
CA VAL A 409 -23.32 -14.59 25.35
C VAL A 409 -24.11 -13.93 26.48
N SER A 410 -23.70 -14.17 27.72
CA SER A 410 -24.39 -13.70 28.92
C SER A 410 -24.48 -12.17 29.03
N THR A 411 -23.58 -11.45 28.37
CA THR A 411 -23.60 -9.99 28.30
C THR A 411 -24.56 -9.43 27.26
N HIS A 412 -25.24 -10.27 26.46
CA HIS A 412 -26.32 -9.85 25.56
C HIS A 412 -27.63 -9.70 26.33
N THR A 413 -27.92 -8.49 26.79
CA THR A 413 -29.14 -8.11 27.52
C THR A 413 -29.96 -7.14 26.68
N ASN A 414 -31.16 -6.76 27.14
CA ASN A 414 -31.98 -5.76 26.46
C ASN A 414 -31.24 -4.41 26.32
N GLU A 415 -30.39 -4.07 27.29
CA GLU A 415 -29.64 -2.82 27.33
C GLU A 415 -28.39 -2.83 26.43
N SER A 416 -27.77 -4.00 26.22
CA SER A 416 -26.59 -4.13 25.35
C SER A 416 -26.92 -4.61 23.92
N ALA A 417 -28.15 -5.08 23.68
CA ALA A 417 -28.61 -5.62 22.39
C ALA A 417 -28.35 -4.66 21.22
N ALA A 418 -28.52 -3.35 21.42
CA ALA A 418 -28.26 -2.36 20.37
C ALA A 418 -26.79 -2.33 19.92
N TYR A 419 -25.84 -2.56 20.83
CA TYR A 419 -24.41 -2.62 20.48
C TYR A 419 -24.08 -3.91 19.72
N PHE A 420 -24.64 -5.05 20.14
CA PHE A 420 -24.46 -6.31 19.43
C PHE A 420 -25.13 -6.30 18.05
N ALA A 421 -26.33 -5.73 17.93
CA ALA A 421 -27.00 -5.52 16.65
C ALA A 421 -26.15 -4.61 15.74
N TRP A 422 -25.59 -3.52 16.27
CA TRP A 422 -24.65 -2.70 15.52
C TRP A 422 -23.45 -3.52 15.05
N HIS A 423 -22.83 -4.31 15.92
CA HIS A 423 -21.68 -5.14 15.57
C HIS A 423 -22.04 -6.15 14.45
N HIS A 424 -23.16 -6.85 14.61
CA HIS A 424 -23.68 -7.80 13.63
C HIS A 424 -23.93 -7.15 12.27
N MET A 425 -24.48 -5.94 12.24
CA MET A 425 -24.78 -5.25 10.98
C MET A 425 -23.55 -4.66 10.27
N ASN A 426 -22.48 -4.31 11.01
CA ASN A 426 -21.39 -3.49 10.46
C ASN A 426 -20.03 -4.21 10.42
N MET A 427 -19.78 -5.17 11.32
CA MET A 427 -18.51 -5.88 11.42
C MET A 427 -18.59 -7.32 10.91
N PHE A 428 -19.71 -8.02 11.18
CA PHE A 428 -19.85 -9.45 10.93
C PHE A 428 -19.69 -9.82 9.45
N ARG A 429 -18.91 -10.87 9.19
CA ARG A 429 -18.60 -11.42 7.86
C ARG A 429 -19.51 -12.60 7.50
N GLY A 430 -20.83 -12.44 7.63
CA GLY A 430 -21.77 -13.52 7.36
C GLY A 430 -23.07 -13.03 6.75
#